data_AF-A0A2R6RVY5-F1
#
_entry.id   AF-A0A2R6RVY5-F1
#
_cell.length_a   1.000
_cell.length_b   1.000
_cell.length_c   1.000
_cell.angle_alpha   90.00
_cell.angle_beta   90.00
_cell.angle_gamma   90.00
#
_symmetry.space_group_name_H-M   'P 1'
#
loop_
_entity.id
_entity.type
_entity.pdbx_description
1 polymer ?
#
loop_
_entity_poly.entity_id
_entity_poly.type
_entity_poly.pdbx_seq_one_letter_code
_entity_poly.pdbx_strand_id
1 'polypeptide(L)'
;MNGARGKSQVGKRMAALFGTSEQASEYHLIKGGSKRPIRALTQSQVEQLDDWVLKLSVKEANLDGTTAIVSSTSDIEVREPNNPDVSARLPDDSEGPYQTRSMLRRVEHSLFELQREQQQCSMKLDSLTVQSFPAGVHLAALREDTTMSLSAAELQHLPLPSILAPTTNAGSIRSVGVKSVGVPSEAIAPDNLRILVLPNGREIPYDKSIPLRDPPGKHFSQRLPELFKEWHESDLVRLNGHGIPVKHWDLVYKVRTLGISESGQWAAIRKEWGNWKFIVEEKECLGSADAFWNKFTDEETGNRLGYKAILGKLRLARAERDGQDAANARACFNGNLDHPAAQGRFRYSKGSKTRILERDDKIASVWRRTLAEDEEVAARWEQMGS
;
A
#
# COMPACT_ATOMS: atom_id res chain seq x y z
N MET A 1 -18.86 34.09 -48.47
CA MET A 1 -18.48 34.97 -47.35
C MET A 1 -19.42 34.77 -46.18
N ASN A 2 -18.86 34.26 -45.09
CA ASN A 2 -19.23 34.34 -43.67
C ASN A 2 -20.69 34.14 -43.21
N GLY A 3 -20.92 32.95 -42.62
CA GLY A 3 -22.06 32.65 -41.77
C GLY A 3 -21.94 33.25 -40.36
N ALA A 4 -23.06 33.75 -39.85
CA ALA A 4 -23.18 34.31 -38.51
C ALA A 4 -23.50 33.20 -37.49
N ARG A 5 -22.59 32.97 -36.55
CA ARG A 5 -22.76 32.07 -35.40
C ARG A 5 -23.82 32.62 -34.43
N GLY A 6 -24.77 31.76 -34.03
CA GLY A 6 -25.73 32.03 -32.96
C GLY A 6 -25.02 32.26 -31.62
N LYS A 7 -25.27 33.41 -31.00
CA LYS A 7 -24.81 33.71 -29.64
C LYS A 7 -25.62 32.90 -28.63
N SER A 8 -24.94 32.12 -27.80
CA SER A 8 -25.51 31.31 -26.72
C SER A 8 -26.45 32.13 -25.81
N GLN A 9 -27.63 31.59 -25.52
CA GLN A 9 -28.64 32.18 -24.63
C GLN A 9 -28.10 32.50 -23.22
N VAL A 10 -27.04 31.79 -22.79
CA VAL A 10 -26.40 32.00 -21.49
C VAL A 10 -25.73 33.38 -21.41
N GLY A 11 -25.13 33.84 -22.51
CA GLY A 11 -24.51 35.16 -22.58
C GLY A 11 -25.51 36.32 -22.46
N LYS A 12 -26.73 36.13 -22.97
CA LYS A 12 -27.80 37.14 -22.85
C LYS A 12 -28.36 37.24 -21.43
N ARG A 13 -28.43 36.13 -20.69
CA ARG A 13 -28.90 36.14 -19.28
C ARG A 13 -27.90 36.79 -18.32
N MET A 14 -26.59 36.59 -18.54
CA MET A 14 -25.58 37.20 -17.68
C MET A 14 -25.41 38.71 -17.92
N ALA A 15 -25.53 39.17 -19.17
CA ALA A 15 -25.49 40.60 -19.49
C ALA A 15 -26.66 41.39 -18.88
N ALA A 16 -27.84 40.76 -18.76
CA ALA A 16 -29.01 41.36 -18.13
C ALA A 16 -28.90 41.46 -16.59
N LEU A 17 -28.08 40.60 -15.95
CA LEU A 17 -27.94 40.57 -14.50
C LEU A 17 -26.83 41.48 -13.97
N PHE A 18 -25.80 41.77 -14.76
CA PHE A 18 -24.58 42.41 -14.25
C PHE A 18 -24.14 43.68 -15.00
N GLY A 19 -24.83 44.07 -16.07
CA GLY A 19 -24.48 45.25 -16.86
C GLY A 19 -23.15 45.10 -17.62
N THR A 20 -23.00 45.87 -18.70
CA THR A 20 -21.76 45.88 -19.49
C THR A 20 -20.76 46.84 -18.85
N SER A 21 -19.88 46.31 -18.00
CA SER A 21 -18.69 47.01 -17.53
C SER A 21 -17.45 46.36 -18.13
N GLU A 22 -16.62 47.21 -18.73
CA GLU A 22 -15.36 46.92 -19.41
C GLU A 22 -14.23 46.45 -18.46
N GLN A 23 -14.56 46.10 -17.21
CA GLN A 23 -13.66 45.53 -16.21
C GLN A 23 -13.81 44.00 -16.00
N ALA A 24 -14.74 43.35 -16.71
CA ALA A 24 -14.93 41.89 -16.60
C ALA A 24 -13.92 41.05 -17.42
N SER A 25 -13.20 41.68 -18.35
CA SER A 25 -12.21 41.00 -19.22
C SER A 25 -10.85 40.75 -18.56
N GLU A 26 -10.53 41.43 -17.46
CA GLU A 26 -9.21 41.34 -16.81
C GLU A 26 -9.15 40.27 -15.70
N TYR A 27 -10.30 39.78 -15.22
CA TYR A 27 -10.35 38.83 -14.09
C TYR A 27 -10.23 37.35 -14.50
N HIS A 28 -10.27 37.03 -15.79
CA HIS A 28 -10.34 35.64 -16.27
C HIS A 28 -8.98 34.98 -16.57
N LEU A 29 -7.84 35.66 -16.37
CA LEU A 29 -6.54 35.06 -16.69
C LEU A 29 -5.79 34.38 -15.53
N ILE A 30 -6.23 34.47 -14.26
CA ILE A 30 -5.36 34.08 -13.11
C ILE A 30 -5.84 32.89 -12.26
N LYS A 31 -7.08 32.37 -12.37
CA LYS A 31 -7.49 31.22 -11.52
C LYS A 31 -8.30 30.13 -12.24
N GLY A 32 -7.59 29.24 -12.93
CA GLY A 32 -8.07 27.92 -13.31
C GLY A 32 -7.91 26.91 -12.17
N GLY A 33 -8.86 26.89 -11.23
CA GLY A 33 -8.93 25.88 -10.16
C GLY A 33 -10.39 25.60 -9.81
N SER A 34 -10.94 24.54 -10.40
CA SER A 34 -12.35 24.15 -10.27
C SER A 34 -12.68 23.76 -8.82
N LYS A 35 -13.31 24.66 -8.06
CA LYS A 35 -13.99 24.31 -6.80
C LYS A 35 -15.28 23.56 -7.15
N ARG A 36 -15.28 22.23 -7.00
CA ARG A 36 -16.53 21.47 -7.02
C ARG A 36 -17.24 21.66 -5.67
N PRO A 37 -18.54 21.98 -5.66
CA PRO A 37 -19.30 22.06 -4.41
C PRO A 37 -19.39 20.68 -3.75
N ILE A 38 -19.29 20.65 -2.43
CA ILE A 38 -19.49 19.46 -1.61
C ILE A 38 -20.96 19.04 -1.78
N ARG A 39 -21.19 17.85 -2.35
CA ARG A 39 -22.52 17.28 -2.51
C ARG A 39 -22.94 16.67 -1.18
N ALA A 40 -24.02 17.17 -0.60
CA ALA A 40 -24.67 16.53 0.54
C ALA A 40 -25.11 15.11 0.17
N LEU A 41 -24.89 14.17 1.09
CA LEU A 41 -25.37 12.79 0.96
C LEU A 41 -26.89 12.80 0.84
N THR A 42 -27.43 12.00 -0.07
CA THR A 42 -28.88 11.83 -0.19
C THR A 42 -29.42 11.01 0.97
N GLN A 43 -30.69 11.20 1.38
CA GLN A 43 -31.37 10.42 2.42
C GLN A 43 -31.14 8.90 2.28
N SER A 44 -31.25 8.37 1.06
CA SER A 44 -31.00 6.95 0.76
C SER A 44 -29.57 6.48 1.04
N GLN A 45 -28.58 7.37 0.92
CA GLN A 45 -27.19 7.06 1.27
C GLN A 45 -26.97 7.08 2.78
N VAL A 46 -27.72 7.92 3.51
CA VAL A 46 -27.73 7.94 4.98
C VAL A 46 -28.38 6.65 5.50
N GLU A 47 -29.52 6.25 4.93
CA GLU A 47 -30.22 5.01 5.29
C GLU A 47 -29.40 3.75 4.98
N GLN A 48 -28.61 3.74 3.89
CA GLN A 48 -27.67 2.65 3.59
C GLN A 48 -26.50 2.57 4.60
N LEU A 49 -26.08 3.73 5.14
CA LEU A 49 -25.08 3.79 6.19
C LEU A 49 -25.65 3.27 7.52
N ASP A 50 -26.88 3.65 7.87
CA ASP A 50 -27.55 3.19 9.09
C ASP A 50 -27.85 1.68 9.06
N ASP A 51 -28.32 1.14 7.92
CA ASP A 51 -28.53 -0.31 7.75
C ASP A 51 -27.21 -1.11 7.82
N TRP A 52 -26.11 -0.51 7.34
CA TRP A 52 -24.77 -1.11 7.46
C TRP A 52 -24.27 -1.11 8.91
N VAL A 53 -24.52 -0.05 9.67
CA VAL A 53 -24.16 0.04 11.10
C VAL A 53 -24.97 -0.96 11.93
N LEU A 54 -26.27 -1.11 11.68
CA LEU A 54 -27.12 -2.11 12.35
C LEU A 54 -26.66 -3.55 12.10
N LYS A 55 -26.21 -3.87 10.88
CA LYS A 55 -25.66 -5.20 10.55
C LYS A 55 -24.36 -5.53 11.27
N LEU A 56 -23.59 -4.52 11.65
CA LEU A 56 -22.37 -4.72 12.44
C LEU A 56 -22.70 -5.02 13.89
N SER A 57 -23.68 -4.35 14.49
CA SER A 57 -24.08 -4.57 15.89
C SER A 57 -24.72 -5.95 16.14
N VAL A 58 -25.39 -6.54 15.14
CA VAL A 58 -25.96 -7.90 15.27
C VAL A 58 -24.87 -8.99 15.22
N LYS A 59 -23.69 -8.71 14.64
CA LYS A 59 -22.59 -9.68 14.60
C LYS A 59 -21.81 -9.76 15.92
N GLU A 60 -21.80 -8.71 16.73
CA GLU A 60 -21.12 -8.73 18.04
C GLU A 60 -21.91 -9.48 19.12
N ALA A 61 -23.24 -9.56 19.02
CA ALA A 61 -24.07 -10.25 20.01
C ALA A 61 -24.07 -11.79 19.90
N ASN A 62 -23.48 -12.37 18.85
CA ASN A 62 -23.47 -13.82 18.62
C ASN A 62 -22.15 -14.52 19.00
N LEU A 63 -21.20 -13.80 19.61
CA LEU A 63 -19.89 -14.37 19.99
C LEU A 63 -19.77 -14.80 21.47
N ASP A 64 -20.79 -14.57 22.30
CA ASP A 64 -20.72 -14.82 23.75
C ASP A 64 -21.51 -16.03 24.27
N GLY A 65 -21.87 -16.99 23.39
CA GLY A 65 -22.57 -18.18 23.84
C GLY A 65 -22.14 -19.43 23.10
N THR A 66 -21.26 -20.25 23.72
CA THR A 66 -21.41 -21.71 23.90
C THR A 66 -20.03 -22.35 24.13
N THR A 67 -19.66 -22.58 25.39
CA THR A 67 -18.71 -23.62 25.78
C THR A 67 -19.36 -24.51 26.84
N ALA A 68 -19.82 -25.68 26.41
CA ALA A 68 -20.09 -26.81 27.30
C ALA A 68 -19.63 -28.08 26.58
N ILE A 69 -18.45 -28.54 26.99
CA ILE A 69 -17.81 -29.79 26.57
C ILE A 69 -18.48 -30.92 27.36
N VAL A 70 -19.07 -31.90 26.68
CA VAL A 70 -19.38 -33.22 27.27
C VAL A 70 -18.62 -34.26 26.46
N SER A 71 -17.66 -34.88 27.13
CA SER A 71 -16.94 -36.07 26.68
C SER A 71 -17.92 -37.25 26.57
N SER A 72 -17.87 -37.97 25.45
CA SER A 72 -18.39 -39.33 25.36
C SER A 72 -17.47 -40.13 24.44
N THR A 73 -16.63 -40.92 25.09
CA THR A 73 -15.87 -42.03 24.54
C THR A 73 -16.82 -43.21 24.34
N SER A 74 -16.91 -43.72 23.12
CA SER A 74 -17.44 -45.05 22.86
C SER A 74 -16.64 -45.74 21.77
N ASP A 75 -16.30 -46.98 22.10
CA ASP A 75 -15.53 -47.96 21.38
C ASP A 75 -15.97 -48.16 19.92
N ILE A 76 -14.99 -48.34 19.03
CA ILE A 76 -15.22 -48.90 17.70
C ILE A 76 -14.31 -50.12 17.53
N GLU A 77 -14.99 -51.26 17.44
CA GLU A 77 -14.48 -52.59 17.16
C GLU A 77 -13.57 -52.65 15.92
N VAL A 78 -12.45 -53.34 16.12
CA VAL A 78 -11.55 -53.84 15.08
C VAL A 78 -12.29 -54.91 14.27
N ARG A 79 -12.51 -54.66 12.98
CA ARG A 79 -12.93 -55.68 12.02
C ARG A 79 -12.01 -55.67 10.80
N GLU A 80 -11.08 -56.61 10.78
CA GLU A 80 -10.32 -56.99 9.59
C GLU A 80 -11.26 -57.56 8.52
N PRO A 81 -11.00 -57.25 7.23
CA PRO A 81 -11.28 -58.22 6.20
C PRO A 81 -10.05 -58.51 5.32
N ASN A 82 -9.83 -59.82 5.23
CA ASN A 82 -9.04 -60.58 4.27
C ASN A 82 -8.76 -59.90 2.92
N ASN A 83 -7.48 -59.89 2.61
CA ASN A 83 -6.87 -59.63 1.31
C ASN A 83 -7.05 -60.85 0.39
N PRO A 84 -7.29 -60.64 -0.91
CA PRO A 84 -6.58 -61.43 -1.90
C PRO A 84 -5.87 -60.53 -2.93
N ASP A 85 -4.55 -60.68 -2.92
CA ASP A 85 -3.66 -60.77 -4.07
C ASP A 85 -4.04 -59.95 -5.31
N VAL A 86 -3.57 -58.69 -5.35
CA VAL A 86 -3.46 -57.90 -6.57
C VAL A 86 -2.03 -57.35 -6.64
N SER A 87 -1.28 -57.82 -7.65
CA SER A 87 0.03 -57.30 -8.03
C SER A 87 0.00 -55.79 -8.19
N ALA A 88 0.59 -55.08 -7.22
CA ALA A 88 0.79 -53.65 -7.26
C ALA A 88 1.85 -53.31 -8.32
N ARG A 89 1.42 -52.64 -9.39
CA ARG A 89 2.32 -51.79 -10.18
C ARG A 89 2.71 -50.60 -9.32
N LEU A 90 4.02 -50.43 -9.12
CA LEU A 90 4.59 -49.24 -8.49
C LEU A 90 4.15 -47.99 -9.28
N PRO A 91 3.58 -46.95 -8.63
CA PRO A 91 3.30 -45.69 -9.29
C PRO A 91 4.62 -44.98 -9.65
N ASP A 92 4.63 -44.40 -10.84
CA ASP A 92 5.74 -43.64 -11.42
C ASP A 92 5.97 -42.34 -10.64
N ASP A 93 7.18 -42.14 -10.12
CA ASP A 93 7.59 -41.01 -9.25
C ASP A 93 7.69 -39.65 -9.98
N SER A 94 7.10 -39.49 -11.16
CA SER A 94 7.32 -38.32 -12.02
C SER A 94 6.35 -37.14 -11.80
N GLU A 95 5.29 -37.28 -10.99
CA GLU A 95 4.32 -36.20 -10.71
C GLU A 95 4.56 -35.40 -9.41
N GLY A 96 5.64 -35.69 -8.68
CA GLY A 96 5.85 -35.25 -7.28
C GLY A 96 6.36 -33.83 -6.92
N PRO A 97 6.63 -32.85 -7.82
CA PRO A 97 7.08 -31.50 -7.38
C PRO A 97 6.18 -30.30 -7.75
N TYR A 98 5.21 -30.46 -8.66
CA TYR A 98 4.41 -29.31 -9.12
C TYR A 98 3.26 -28.98 -8.17
N GLN A 99 2.58 -29.99 -7.63
CA GLN A 99 1.44 -29.81 -6.73
C GLN A 99 1.88 -29.15 -5.41
N THR A 100 2.98 -29.63 -4.83
CA THR A 100 3.59 -29.08 -3.61
C THR A 100 4.03 -27.63 -3.80
N ARG A 101 4.62 -27.28 -4.95
CA ARG A 101 5.00 -25.88 -5.27
C ARG A 101 3.80 -24.97 -5.54
N SER A 102 2.69 -25.51 -6.01
CA SER A 102 1.46 -24.75 -6.19
C SER A 102 0.79 -24.46 -4.84
N MET A 103 0.75 -25.45 -3.94
CA MET A 103 0.21 -25.30 -2.59
C MET A 103 1.06 -24.35 -1.75
N LEU A 104 2.39 -24.48 -1.80
CA LEU A 104 3.29 -23.56 -1.10
C LEU A 104 3.06 -22.10 -1.53
N ARG A 105 2.92 -21.85 -2.83
CA ARG A 105 2.62 -20.52 -3.36
C ARG A 105 1.23 -20.00 -3.02
N ARG A 106 0.24 -20.88 -2.87
CA ARG A 106 -1.09 -20.51 -2.37
C ARG A 106 -1.01 -20.11 -0.90
N VAL A 107 -0.31 -20.87 -0.07
CA VAL A 107 -0.10 -20.56 1.35
C VAL A 107 0.65 -19.24 1.51
N GLU A 108 1.72 -19.01 0.77
CA GLU A 108 2.47 -17.75 0.79
C GLU A 108 1.60 -16.54 0.39
N HIS A 109 0.77 -16.70 -0.64
CA HIS A 109 -0.14 -15.64 -1.08
C HIS A 109 -1.28 -15.40 -0.06
N SER A 110 -1.86 -16.46 0.52
CA SER A 110 -2.88 -16.34 1.58
C SER A 110 -2.31 -15.66 2.82
N LEU A 111 -1.06 -15.96 3.20
CA LEU A 111 -0.39 -15.33 4.33
C LEU A 111 -0.15 -13.84 4.07
N PHE A 112 0.23 -13.48 2.83
CA PHE A 112 0.38 -12.08 2.42
C PHE A 112 -0.94 -11.30 2.41
N GLU A 113 -2.03 -11.88 1.89
CA GLU A 113 -3.35 -11.23 1.91
C GLU A 113 -3.91 -11.11 3.34
N LEU A 114 -3.79 -12.15 4.18
CA LEU A 114 -4.17 -12.08 5.60
C LEU A 114 -3.42 -10.97 6.34
N GLN A 115 -2.12 -10.83 6.09
CA GLN A 115 -1.33 -9.76 6.68
C GLN A 115 -1.82 -8.37 6.22
N ARG A 116 -2.23 -8.24 4.96
CA ARG A 116 -2.82 -7.00 4.43
C ARG A 116 -4.20 -6.72 5.03
N GLU A 117 -5.03 -7.74 5.22
CA GLU A 117 -6.34 -7.60 5.85
C GLU A 117 -6.24 -7.24 7.33
N GLN A 118 -5.35 -7.89 8.07
CA GLN A 118 -5.02 -7.52 9.44
C GLN A 118 -4.63 -6.05 9.54
N GLN A 119 -3.81 -5.55 8.61
CA GLN A 119 -3.44 -4.13 8.54
C GLN A 119 -4.65 -3.23 8.25
N GLN A 120 -5.55 -3.62 7.34
CA GLN A 120 -6.75 -2.84 7.08
C GLN A 120 -7.69 -2.78 8.29
N CYS A 121 -7.82 -3.87 9.03
CA CYS A 121 -8.60 -3.92 10.27
C CYS A 121 -7.97 -3.05 11.35
N SER A 122 -6.64 -3.11 11.53
CA SER A 122 -5.92 -2.25 12.48
C SER A 122 -6.15 -0.76 12.17
N MET A 123 -6.00 -0.35 10.91
CA MET A 123 -6.24 1.04 10.51
C MET A 123 -7.68 1.51 10.76
N LYS A 124 -8.67 0.61 10.65
CA LYS A 124 -10.07 0.93 10.96
C LYS A 124 -10.30 1.07 12.45
N LEU A 125 -9.68 0.22 13.28
CA LEU A 125 -9.79 0.29 14.73
C LEU A 125 -9.27 1.64 15.26
N ASP A 126 -8.09 2.07 14.77
CA ASP A 126 -7.49 3.37 15.15
C ASP A 126 -8.37 4.55 14.74
N SER A 127 -9.08 4.45 13.61
CA SER A 127 -10.00 5.51 13.16
C SER A 127 -11.23 5.66 14.05
N LEU A 128 -11.67 4.57 14.70
CA LEU A 128 -12.81 4.58 15.62
C LEU A 128 -12.40 5.11 17.01
N THR A 129 -11.20 4.78 17.48
CA THR A 129 -10.68 5.26 18.78
C THR A 129 -10.56 6.79 18.81
N VAL A 130 -10.20 7.42 17.68
CA VAL A 130 -10.10 8.89 17.56
C VAL A 130 -11.46 9.58 17.55
N GLN A 131 -12.55 8.88 17.25
CA GLN A 131 -13.91 9.45 17.19
C GLN A 131 -14.69 9.40 18.51
N SER A 132 -14.18 8.75 19.57
CA SER A 132 -15.00 8.42 20.77
C SER A 132 -14.81 9.32 22.01
N PHE A 133 -14.03 10.40 21.96
CA PHE A 133 -13.92 11.33 23.10
C PHE A 133 -14.65 12.65 22.87
N PRO A 134 -15.89 12.84 23.38
CA PRO A 134 -16.47 14.16 23.51
C PRO A 134 -15.71 14.91 24.62
N ALA A 135 -14.90 15.88 24.20
CA ALA A 135 -14.27 16.85 25.09
C ALA A 135 -15.34 17.66 25.82
N GLY A 136 -15.38 17.55 27.15
CA GLY A 136 -16.39 18.26 27.93
C GLY A 136 -16.28 18.13 29.44
N VAL A 137 -15.10 18.34 30.03
CA VAL A 137 -15.02 18.81 31.43
C VAL A 137 -13.90 19.84 31.54
N HIS A 138 -14.31 21.11 31.52
CA HIS A 138 -13.52 22.26 31.95
C HIS A 138 -13.27 22.17 33.46
N LEU A 139 -12.01 22.28 33.89
CA LEU A 139 -11.68 22.84 35.20
C LEU A 139 -10.62 23.93 35.02
N ALA A 140 -10.96 25.13 35.47
CA ALA A 140 -10.18 26.34 35.38
C ALA A 140 -9.46 26.65 36.71
N ALA A 141 -8.50 27.60 36.63
CA ALA A 141 -7.83 28.35 37.71
C ALA A 141 -6.61 27.63 38.36
N LEU A 142 -5.46 28.25 38.65
CA LEU A 142 -4.94 29.63 38.73
C LEU A 142 -3.54 29.66 38.06
N ARG A 143 -3.08 30.65 37.29
CA ARG A 143 -2.78 32.09 37.54
C ARG A 143 -1.81 32.35 38.70
N GLU A 144 -0.55 32.64 38.37
CA GLU A 144 0.24 33.68 39.05
C GLU A 144 1.38 34.18 38.16
N ASP A 145 1.47 35.51 38.11
CA ASP A 145 2.40 36.35 37.37
C ASP A 145 3.79 36.31 38.02
N THR A 146 4.86 36.36 37.21
CA THR A 146 6.14 36.96 37.66
C THR A 146 6.88 37.56 36.47
N THR A 147 6.90 38.89 36.45
CA THR A 147 7.65 39.76 35.55
C THR A 147 8.94 40.22 36.23
N MET A 148 10.10 39.99 35.61
CA MET A 148 11.34 40.76 35.76
C MET A 148 12.07 40.65 34.41
N SER A 149 12.16 41.66 33.53
CA SER A 149 12.75 43.00 33.64
C SER A 149 14.18 42.99 34.19
N LEU A 150 15.15 43.12 33.28
CA LEU A 150 16.57 43.54 33.40
C LEU A 150 17.25 43.05 32.10
N SER A 151 18.22 43.67 31.45
CA SER A 151 18.78 45.02 31.41
C SER A 151 19.68 45.00 30.16
N ALA A 152 19.65 46.07 29.37
CA ALA A 152 20.49 46.24 28.20
C ALA A 152 21.76 47.00 28.57
N ALA A 153 22.93 46.40 28.32
CA ALA A 153 24.23 47.05 28.19
C ALA A 153 25.09 46.11 27.33
N GLU A 154 25.56 46.46 26.14
CA GLU A 154 26.54 47.48 25.75
C GLU A 154 27.90 46.83 25.42
N LEU A 155 28.27 47.05 24.15
CA LEU A 155 29.49 46.82 23.40
C LEU A 155 30.80 46.52 24.16
N GLN A 156 31.58 45.57 23.62
CA GLN A 156 33.02 45.79 23.38
C GLN A 156 33.61 44.80 22.36
N HIS A 157 34.10 45.37 21.25
CA HIS A 157 34.99 44.77 20.25
C HIS A 157 36.38 44.54 20.83
N LEU A 158 37.04 43.40 20.56
CA LEU A 158 38.50 43.25 20.51
C LEU A 158 38.93 42.02 19.64
N PRO A 159 40.19 41.95 19.17
CA PRO A 159 40.54 41.47 17.82
C PRO A 159 41.06 40.02 17.73
N LEU A 160 41.07 39.52 16.48
CA LEU A 160 41.72 38.28 16.06
C LEU A 160 43.23 38.25 16.36
N PRO A 161 43.76 37.08 16.73
CA PRO A 161 45.10 36.67 16.36
C PRO A 161 45.07 35.65 15.22
N SER A 162 45.68 36.02 14.10
CA SER A 162 46.11 35.08 13.04
C SER A 162 47.22 34.20 13.58
N ILE A 163 46.97 32.89 13.72
CA ILE A 163 48.00 31.91 14.04
C ILE A 163 47.95 30.77 13.00
N LEU A 164 49.00 30.76 12.18
CA LEU A 164 49.77 29.65 11.62
C LEU A 164 49.02 28.37 11.23
N ALA A 165 49.06 28.08 9.93
CA ALA A 165 48.68 26.82 9.32
C ALA A 165 49.50 25.63 9.88
N PRO A 166 48.84 24.55 10.32
CA PRO A 166 49.46 23.25 10.45
C PRO A 166 49.24 22.43 9.17
N THR A 167 50.35 22.04 8.54
CA THR A 167 50.44 20.94 7.59
C THR A 167 49.89 19.68 8.25
N THR A 168 48.70 19.24 7.84
CA THR A 168 48.07 18.04 8.40
C THR A 168 47.90 16.99 7.31
N ASN A 169 48.59 15.87 7.53
CA ASN A 169 48.52 14.63 6.76
C ASN A 169 47.08 14.24 6.41
N ALA A 170 46.88 13.86 5.15
CA ALA A 170 45.67 13.24 4.63
C ALA A 170 45.50 11.82 5.21
N GLY A 171 45.13 11.74 6.49
CA GLY A 171 44.58 10.54 7.10
C GLY A 171 43.12 10.39 6.67
N SER A 172 42.80 9.33 5.95
CA SER A 172 41.44 8.93 5.57
C SER A 172 40.56 8.84 6.83
N ILE A 173 39.74 9.87 7.07
CA ILE A 173 38.74 9.87 8.12
C ILE A 173 37.64 8.91 7.67
N ARG A 174 37.68 7.68 8.19
CA ARG A 174 36.54 6.77 8.17
C ARG A 174 35.40 7.47 8.90
N SER A 175 34.36 7.84 8.15
CA SER A 175 33.09 8.33 8.69
C SER A 175 32.56 7.30 9.70
N VAL A 176 32.72 7.61 10.99
CA VAL A 176 32.13 6.83 12.06
C VAL A 176 30.63 7.06 11.96
N GLY A 177 29.88 6.02 11.59
CA GLY A 177 28.44 6.06 11.45
C GLY A 177 27.80 6.41 12.79
N VAL A 178 27.52 7.70 13.00
CA VAL A 178 26.68 8.17 14.10
C VAL A 178 25.30 7.61 13.82
N LYS A 179 24.93 6.54 14.52
CA LYS A 179 23.55 6.06 14.57
C LYS A 179 22.72 7.23 15.10
N SER A 180 21.98 7.88 14.20
CA SER A 180 21.11 9.01 14.54
C SER A 180 20.13 8.52 15.60
N VAL A 181 20.24 9.07 16.81
CA VAL A 181 19.25 8.86 17.86
C VAL A 181 17.95 9.52 17.37
N GLY A 182 16.88 8.75 17.26
CA GLY A 182 15.57 9.28 16.88
C GLY A 182 15.11 10.33 17.89
N VAL A 183 14.34 11.31 17.44
CA VAL A 183 13.76 12.30 18.36
C VAL A 183 12.78 11.56 19.29
N PRO A 184 12.96 11.61 20.62
CA PRO A 184 12.04 10.96 21.56
C PRO A 184 10.61 11.47 21.36
N SER A 185 9.62 10.60 21.51
CA SER A 185 8.18 10.95 21.40
C SER A 185 7.79 12.10 22.33
N GLU A 186 8.43 12.17 23.49
CA GLU A 186 8.18 13.14 24.55
C GLU A 186 8.62 14.56 24.17
N ALA A 187 9.50 14.68 23.17
CA ALA A 187 9.97 15.96 22.68
C ALA A 187 9.03 16.59 21.62
N ILE A 188 8.02 15.85 21.16
CA ILE A 188 7.08 16.30 20.14
C ILE A 188 5.82 16.83 20.84
N ALA A 189 5.38 18.03 20.49
CA ALA A 189 4.14 18.59 21.03
C ALA A 189 2.95 17.64 20.75
N PRO A 190 2.08 17.35 21.74
CA PRO A 190 1.04 16.32 21.62
C PRO A 190 0.07 16.59 20.45
N ASP A 191 -0.23 17.86 20.16
CA ASP A 191 -1.08 18.24 19.03
C ASP A 191 -0.47 17.85 17.68
N ASN A 192 0.87 17.83 17.61
CA ASN A 192 1.63 17.54 16.40
C ASN A 192 2.10 16.09 16.29
N LEU A 193 2.10 15.34 17.39
CA LEU A 193 2.48 13.94 17.42
C LEU A 193 1.50 13.10 16.60
N ARG A 194 2.05 12.31 15.68
CA ARG A 194 1.32 11.27 14.93
C ARG A 194 2.17 10.01 14.92
N ILE A 195 1.52 8.86 14.80
CA ILE A 195 2.19 7.57 14.76
C ILE A 195 2.03 7.00 13.35
N LEU A 196 3.15 6.68 12.71
CA LEU A 196 3.17 5.90 11.48
C LEU A 196 3.39 4.43 11.84
N VAL A 197 2.38 3.60 11.63
CA VAL A 197 2.49 2.15 11.82
C VAL A 197 2.97 1.52 10.51
N LEU A 198 4.14 0.90 10.54
CA LEU A 198 4.69 0.17 9.39
C LEU A 198 4.10 -1.26 9.32
N PRO A 199 4.08 -1.90 8.12
CA PRO A 199 3.59 -3.27 7.92
C PRO A 199 4.20 -4.36 8.81
N ASN A 200 5.39 -4.11 9.37
CA ASN A 200 6.08 -5.00 10.30
C ASN A 200 5.71 -4.74 11.77
N GLY A 201 4.66 -3.95 12.04
CA GLY A 201 4.22 -3.55 13.38
C GLY A 201 5.10 -2.48 14.04
N ARG A 202 6.13 -1.97 13.34
CA ARG A 202 6.98 -0.92 13.90
C ARG A 202 6.24 0.42 13.85
N GLU A 203 6.08 1.02 15.01
CA GLU A 203 5.54 2.36 15.18
C GLU A 203 6.67 3.39 15.09
N ILE A 204 6.44 4.45 14.31
CA ILE A 204 7.37 5.57 14.17
C ILE A 204 6.61 6.85 14.56
N PRO A 205 6.86 7.41 15.76
CA PRO A 205 6.31 8.70 16.13
C PRO A 205 6.93 9.78 15.24
N TYR A 206 6.09 10.66 14.71
CA TYR A 206 6.53 11.77 13.88
C TYR A 206 5.79 13.06 14.22
N ASP A 207 6.46 14.18 13.95
CA ASP A 207 5.92 15.52 14.12
C ASP A 207 5.31 15.97 12.79
N LYS A 208 3.98 16.15 12.74
CA LYS A 208 3.28 16.58 11.54
C LYS A 208 3.61 18.01 11.10
N SER A 209 4.20 18.82 11.99
CA SER A 209 4.62 20.20 11.68
C SER A 209 5.91 20.25 10.87
N ILE A 210 6.71 19.17 10.91
CA ILE A 210 7.94 19.04 10.14
C ILE A 210 7.60 18.39 8.78
N PRO A 211 7.67 19.12 7.66
CA PRO A 211 7.36 18.54 6.35
C PRO A 211 8.38 17.45 6.01
N LEU A 212 7.90 16.34 5.44
CA LEU A 212 8.79 15.30 4.96
C LEU A 212 9.61 15.83 3.78
N ARG A 213 10.92 15.59 3.80
CA ARG A 213 11.78 15.92 2.67
C ARG A 213 11.46 15.03 1.48
N ASP A 214 11.56 15.60 0.29
CA ASP A 214 11.49 14.83 -0.95
C ASP A 214 12.55 13.70 -0.96
N PRO A 215 12.21 12.53 -1.55
CA PRO A 215 13.16 11.43 -1.64
C PRO A 215 14.30 11.85 -2.57
N PRO A 216 15.54 11.38 -2.35
CA PRO A 216 16.63 11.71 -3.25
C PRO A 216 16.33 11.18 -4.65
N GLY A 217 16.73 11.94 -5.68
CA GLY A 217 16.75 11.54 -7.09
C GLY A 217 17.72 10.39 -7.42
N LYS A 218 17.87 9.41 -6.51
CA LYS A 218 18.71 8.24 -6.68
C LYS A 218 17.96 7.22 -7.53
N HIS A 219 18.55 6.85 -8.66
CA HIS A 219 18.04 5.83 -9.56
C HIS A 219 18.82 4.52 -9.40
N PHE A 220 18.12 3.39 -9.33
CA PHE A 220 18.75 2.07 -9.12
C PHE A 220 18.89 1.24 -10.40
N SER A 221 18.56 1.81 -11.56
CA SER A 221 18.58 1.11 -12.85
C SER A 221 19.94 0.50 -13.22
N GLN A 222 21.05 1.05 -12.73
CA GLN A 222 22.40 0.53 -12.94
C GLN A 222 22.97 -0.17 -11.70
N ARG A 223 22.27 -0.13 -10.57
CA ARG A 223 22.78 -0.53 -9.25
C ARG A 223 21.76 -1.37 -8.49
N LEU A 224 21.26 -2.42 -9.14
CA LEU A 224 20.32 -3.36 -8.53
C LEU A 224 20.80 -3.99 -7.21
N PRO A 225 22.10 -4.32 -7.03
CA PRO A 225 22.57 -4.78 -5.72
C PRO A 225 22.39 -3.74 -4.60
N GLU A 226 22.56 -2.45 -4.89
CA GLU A 226 22.26 -1.39 -3.93
C GLU A 226 20.77 -1.31 -3.64
N LEU A 227 19.92 -1.48 -4.65
CA LEU A 227 18.47 -1.52 -4.46
C LEU A 227 18.08 -2.61 -3.46
N PHE A 228 18.62 -3.83 -3.59
CA PHE A 228 18.29 -4.92 -2.68
C PHE A 228 18.62 -4.57 -1.22
N LYS A 229 19.72 -3.86 -0.98
CA LYS A 229 20.06 -3.37 0.36
C LYS A 229 19.11 -2.28 0.82
N GLU A 230 18.96 -1.21 0.05
CA GLU A 230 18.15 -0.03 0.38
C GLU A 230 16.65 -0.38 0.50
N TRP A 231 16.21 -1.44 -0.16
CA TRP A 231 14.83 -1.93 -0.05
C TRP A 231 14.45 -2.28 1.39
N HIS A 232 15.36 -2.92 2.12
CA HIS A 232 15.16 -3.34 3.51
C HIS A 232 15.77 -2.39 4.53
N GLU A 233 16.89 -1.77 4.18
CA GLU A 233 17.71 -0.93 5.05
C GLU A 233 18.08 0.36 4.30
N SER A 234 17.20 1.36 4.38
CA SER A 234 17.50 2.68 3.83
C SER A 234 17.38 3.77 4.88
N ASP A 235 18.36 4.67 4.79
CA ASP A 235 18.44 5.92 5.53
C ASP A 235 18.27 7.14 4.62
N LEU A 236 17.93 6.91 3.35
CA LEU A 236 17.81 7.96 2.32
C LEU A 236 16.66 8.92 2.62
N VAL A 237 15.56 8.40 3.14
CA VAL A 237 14.44 9.18 3.66
C VAL A 237 14.41 8.98 5.16
N ARG A 238 14.36 10.07 5.91
CA ARG A 238 14.30 10.04 7.38
C ARG A 238 13.07 10.76 7.88
N LEU A 239 12.38 10.13 8.82
CA LEU A 239 11.26 10.70 9.55
C LEU A 239 11.67 10.80 11.03
N ASN A 240 11.80 12.03 11.55
CA ASN A 240 12.29 12.28 12.92
C ASN A 240 13.58 11.54 13.31
N GLY A 241 14.51 11.44 12.35
CA GLY A 241 15.80 10.75 12.55
C GLY A 241 15.75 9.24 12.28
N HIS A 242 14.57 8.64 12.08
CA HIS A 242 14.43 7.24 11.70
C HIS A 242 14.53 7.07 10.19
N GLY A 243 15.49 6.27 9.72
CA GLY A 243 15.56 5.83 8.33
C GLY A 243 14.33 5.01 7.93
N ILE A 244 13.75 5.35 6.78
CA ILE A 244 12.62 4.66 6.19
C ILE A 244 13.11 3.82 5.01
N PRO A 245 13.04 2.48 5.11
CA PRO A 245 13.35 1.58 4.00
C PRO A 245 12.56 1.89 2.74
N VAL A 246 13.16 1.69 1.56
CA VAL A 246 12.53 2.04 0.27
C VAL A 246 11.19 1.33 0.09
N LYS A 247 11.03 0.10 0.60
CA LYS A 247 9.76 -0.65 0.54
C LYS A 247 8.56 0.04 1.20
N HIS A 248 8.79 0.99 2.12
CA HIS A 248 7.74 1.70 2.84
C HIS A 248 7.50 3.11 2.34
N TRP A 249 8.23 3.57 1.32
CA TRP A 249 8.08 4.94 0.82
C TRP A 249 6.65 5.23 0.34
N ASP A 250 5.98 4.29 -0.32
CA ASP A 250 4.63 4.56 -0.79
C ASP A 250 3.63 4.82 0.35
N LEU A 251 3.82 4.23 1.52
CA LEU A 251 3.00 4.50 2.70
C LEU A 251 3.27 5.91 3.20
N VAL A 252 4.55 6.26 3.40
CA VAL A 252 4.94 7.58 3.92
C VAL A 252 4.46 8.69 2.99
N TYR A 253 4.71 8.57 1.68
CA TYR A 253 4.35 9.60 0.72
C TYR A 253 2.86 9.63 0.34
N LYS A 254 2.03 8.67 0.79
CA LYS A 254 0.56 8.74 0.68
C LYS A 254 -0.09 9.50 1.83
N VAL A 255 0.62 9.69 2.94
CA VAL A 255 0.07 10.35 4.13
C VAL A 255 -0.04 11.85 3.89
N ARG A 256 -1.27 12.35 3.74
CA ARG A 256 -1.56 13.77 3.47
C ARG A 256 -1.06 14.71 4.56
N THR A 257 -0.98 14.24 5.81
CA THR A 257 -0.54 15.06 6.96
C THR A 257 0.94 15.39 6.95
N LEU A 258 1.74 14.77 6.06
CA LEU A 258 3.18 15.07 5.93
C LEU A 258 3.47 16.25 4.99
N GLY A 259 2.44 16.97 4.53
CA GLY A 259 2.58 18.20 3.74
C GLY A 259 3.09 17.97 2.31
N ILE A 260 3.05 16.72 1.84
CA ILE A 260 3.60 16.33 0.55
C ILE A 260 2.57 16.65 -0.54
N SER A 261 2.94 17.56 -1.44
CA SER A 261 2.15 17.81 -2.65
C SER A 261 2.25 16.64 -3.61
N GLU A 262 1.18 16.35 -4.37
CA GLU A 262 1.24 15.41 -5.51
C GLU A 262 2.22 15.87 -6.61
N SER A 263 2.75 17.10 -6.51
CA SER A 263 3.87 17.62 -7.29
C SER A 263 5.17 17.53 -6.48
N GLY A 264 6.18 16.83 -6.97
CA GLY A 264 7.49 16.74 -6.29
C GLY A 264 8.35 15.59 -6.82
N GLN A 265 9.51 15.36 -6.18
CA GLN A 265 10.40 14.27 -6.58
C GLN A 265 9.75 12.90 -6.38
N TRP A 266 8.90 12.75 -5.35
CA TRP A 266 8.11 11.52 -5.19
C TRP A 266 7.25 11.22 -6.42
N ALA A 267 6.58 12.21 -7.00
CA ALA A 267 5.74 12.00 -8.18
C ALA A 267 6.56 11.48 -9.38
N ALA A 268 7.78 11.99 -9.54
CA ALA A 268 8.71 11.55 -10.58
C ALA A 268 9.22 10.11 -10.33
N ILE A 269 9.55 9.77 -9.08
CA ILE A 269 10.15 8.48 -8.72
C ILE A 269 9.10 7.39 -8.49
N ARG A 270 7.83 7.72 -8.20
CA ARG A 270 6.77 6.76 -7.87
C ARG A 270 6.60 5.64 -8.91
N LYS A 271 6.69 5.98 -10.20
CA LYS A 271 6.65 4.99 -11.28
C LYS A 271 7.85 4.05 -11.24
N GLU A 272 9.03 4.60 -10.94
CA GLU A 272 10.25 3.82 -10.81
C GLU A 272 10.23 2.94 -9.56
N TRP A 273 9.76 3.47 -8.43
CA TRP A 273 9.52 2.72 -7.20
C TRP A 273 8.66 1.48 -7.44
N GLY A 274 7.59 1.60 -8.24
CA GLY A 274 6.76 0.45 -8.60
C GLY A 274 7.51 -0.62 -9.41
N ASN A 275 8.47 -0.22 -10.25
CA ASN A 275 9.34 -1.15 -10.95
C ASN A 275 10.39 -1.77 -10.02
N TRP A 276 10.95 -1.00 -9.10
CA TRP A 276 11.86 -1.50 -8.06
C TRP A 276 11.18 -2.57 -7.23
N LYS A 277 9.97 -2.28 -6.73
CA LYS A 277 9.13 -3.24 -6.00
C LYS A 277 9.01 -4.56 -6.75
N PHE A 278 8.65 -4.49 -8.03
CA PHE A 278 8.43 -5.67 -8.84
C PHE A 278 9.69 -6.53 -9.03
N ILE A 279 10.88 -5.91 -9.10
CA ILE A 279 12.16 -6.62 -9.18
C ILE A 279 12.51 -7.26 -7.83
N VAL A 280 12.34 -6.53 -6.72
CA VAL A 280 12.70 -7.05 -5.40
C VAL A 280 11.77 -8.17 -4.97
N GLU A 281 10.46 -8.08 -5.24
CA GLU A 281 9.51 -9.17 -4.98
C GLU A 281 9.91 -10.46 -5.71
N GLU A 282 10.39 -10.37 -6.96
CA GLU A 282 10.92 -11.56 -7.64
C GLU A 282 12.19 -12.09 -6.96
N LYS A 283 13.12 -11.22 -6.56
CA LYS A 283 14.33 -11.62 -5.84
C LYS A 283 13.99 -12.30 -4.51
N GLU A 284 12.96 -11.82 -3.80
CA GLU A 284 12.48 -12.41 -2.56
C GLU A 284 11.85 -13.79 -2.81
N CYS A 285 11.05 -13.93 -3.87
CA CYS A 285 10.47 -15.20 -4.30
C CYS A 285 11.53 -16.26 -4.66
N LEU A 286 12.68 -15.83 -5.21
CA LEU A 286 13.82 -16.71 -5.49
C LEU A 286 14.72 -16.96 -4.26
N GLY A 287 14.45 -16.30 -3.13
CA GLY A 287 15.16 -16.45 -1.86
C GLY A 287 16.48 -15.66 -1.78
N SER A 288 17.31 -15.68 -2.83
CA SER A 288 18.66 -15.08 -2.80
C SER A 288 18.98 -14.20 -4.00
N ALA A 289 19.96 -13.29 -3.83
CA ALA A 289 20.45 -12.47 -4.94
C ALA A 289 21.16 -13.32 -5.99
N ASP A 290 21.83 -14.41 -5.59
CA ASP A 290 22.50 -15.32 -6.53
C ASP A 290 21.49 -16.10 -7.37
N ALA A 291 20.41 -16.62 -6.75
CA ALA A 291 19.33 -17.26 -7.49
C ALA A 291 18.64 -16.29 -8.48
N PHE A 292 18.48 -15.03 -8.06
CA PHE A 292 18.00 -13.98 -8.95
C PHE A 292 18.94 -13.77 -10.15
N TRP A 293 20.23 -13.61 -9.92
CA TRP A 293 21.18 -13.40 -11.03
C TRP A 293 21.35 -14.64 -11.90
N ASN A 294 21.27 -15.85 -11.36
CA ASN A 294 21.26 -17.08 -12.15
C ASN A 294 20.07 -17.11 -13.12
N LYS A 295 18.88 -16.67 -12.69
CA LYS A 295 17.69 -16.55 -13.55
C LYS A 295 17.80 -15.41 -14.57
N PHE A 296 18.43 -14.30 -14.20
CA PHE A 296 18.56 -13.10 -15.02
C PHE A 296 19.97 -12.89 -15.56
N THR A 297 20.62 -13.98 -15.96
CA THR A 297 21.83 -13.97 -16.78
C THR A 297 21.47 -14.36 -18.20
N ASP A 298 22.11 -13.72 -19.15
CA ASP A 298 22.02 -14.07 -20.57
C ASP A 298 22.79 -15.37 -20.80
N GLU A 299 22.11 -16.39 -21.32
CA GLU A 299 22.70 -17.72 -21.54
C GLU A 299 23.79 -17.70 -22.61
N GLU A 300 23.69 -16.80 -23.60
CA GLU A 300 24.66 -16.73 -24.70
C GLU A 300 25.95 -16.03 -24.26
N THR A 301 25.81 -14.93 -23.53
CA THR A 301 26.95 -14.07 -23.16
C THR A 301 27.47 -14.30 -21.74
N GLY A 302 26.71 -15.00 -20.90
CA GLY A 302 26.99 -15.15 -19.46
C GLY A 302 26.86 -13.84 -18.67
N ASN A 303 26.41 -12.75 -19.29
CA ASN A 303 26.30 -11.44 -18.64
C ASN A 303 24.95 -11.26 -17.94
N ARG A 304 24.95 -10.55 -16.82
CA ARG A 304 23.71 -10.16 -16.13
C ARG A 304 22.86 -9.27 -17.02
N LEU A 305 21.55 -9.57 -17.09
CA LEU A 305 20.61 -8.77 -17.84
C LEU A 305 20.48 -7.36 -17.24
N GLY A 306 20.38 -6.36 -18.12
CA GLY A 306 20.12 -4.99 -17.71
C GLY A 306 18.71 -4.81 -17.12
N TYR A 307 18.53 -3.77 -16.31
CA TYR A 307 17.28 -3.44 -15.61
C TYR A 307 16.03 -3.47 -16.50
N LYS A 308 16.08 -2.87 -17.70
CA LYS A 308 14.94 -2.86 -18.63
C LYS A 308 14.61 -4.26 -19.15
N ALA A 309 15.61 -5.09 -19.42
CA ALA A 309 15.44 -6.45 -19.90
C ALA A 309 14.81 -7.35 -18.82
N ILE A 310 15.27 -7.21 -17.57
CA ILE A 310 14.67 -7.87 -16.40
C ILE A 310 13.19 -7.50 -16.27
N LEU A 311 12.86 -6.20 -16.29
CA LEU A 311 11.46 -5.76 -16.23
C LEU A 311 10.62 -6.30 -17.39
N GLY A 312 11.20 -6.37 -18.59
CA GLY A 312 10.55 -6.98 -19.75
C GLY A 312 10.19 -8.44 -19.50
N LYS A 313 11.16 -9.26 -19.08
CA LYS A 313 10.95 -10.68 -18.73
C LYS A 313 9.92 -10.85 -17.63
N LEU A 314 9.98 -10.06 -16.56
CA LEU A 314 9.04 -10.12 -15.45
C LEU A 314 7.61 -9.77 -15.88
N ARG A 315 7.44 -8.73 -16.70
CA ARG A 315 6.11 -8.32 -17.21
C ARG A 315 5.51 -9.38 -18.12
N LEU A 316 6.33 -10.00 -18.98
CA LEU A 316 5.89 -11.08 -19.85
C LEU A 316 5.44 -12.29 -19.03
N ALA A 317 6.27 -12.76 -18.10
CA ALA A 317 5.95 -13.88 -17.22
C ALA A 317 4.70 -13.62 -16.36
N ARG A 318 4.47 -12.37 -15.94
CA ARG A 318 3.24 -11.99 -15.24
C ARG A 318 2.03 -12.02 -16.17
N ALA A 319 2.14 -11.48 -17.38
CA ALA A 319 1.05 -11.47 -18.34
C ALA A 319 0.64 -12.90 -18.73
N GLU A 320 1.60 -13.80 -18.93
CA GLU A 320 1.35 -15.21 -19.24
C GLU A 320 0.65 -15.92 -18.07
N ARG A 321 1.12 -15.71 -16.85
CA ARG A 321 0.48 -16.22 -15.63
C ARG A 321 -0.94 -15.68 -15.44
N ASP A 322 -1.12 -14.37 -15.59
CA ASP A 322 -2.44 -13.74 -15.48
C ASP A 322 -3.38 -14.25 -16.60
N GLY A 323 -2.86 -14.53 -17.79
CA GLY A 323 -3.59 -15.18 -18.88
C GLY A 323 -4.04 -16.61 -18.51
N GLN A 324 -3.13 -17.41 -17.95
CA GLN A 324 -3.44 -18.77 -17.48
C GLN A 324 -4.46 -18.75 -16.35
N ASP A 325 -4.28 -17.91 -15.34
CA ASP A 325 -5.22 -17.75 -14.22
C ASP A 325 -6.61 -17.31 -14.72
N ALA A 326 -6.68 -16.41 -15.70
CA ALA A 326 -7.94 -16.00 -16.30
C ALA A 326 -8.60 -17.11 -17.13
N ALA A 327 -7.82 -17.92 -17.85
CA ALA A 327 -8.32 -19.10 -18.57
C ALA A 327 -8.87 -20.15 -17.58
N ASN A 328 -8.14 -20.41 -16.49
CA ASN A 328 -8.57 -21.32 -15.42
C ASN A 328 -9.88 -20.87 -14.77
N ALA A 329 -10.01 -19.57 -14.47
CA ALA A 329 -11.24 -19.00 -13.95
C ALA A 329 -12.41 -19.21 -14.92
N ARG A 330 -12.21 -18.93 -16.21
CA ARG A 330 -13.24 -19.17 -17.23
C ARG A 330 -13.62 -20.65 -17.30
N ALA A 331 -12.65 -21.56 -17.31
CA ALA A 331 -12.90 -23.00 -17.33
C ALA A 331 -13.71 -23.47 -16.10
N CYS A 332 -13.36 -23.01 -14.89
CA CYS A 332 -14.06 -23.36 -13.66
C CYS A 332 -15.54 -22.94 -13.64
N PHE A 333 -15.90 -21.91 -14.41
CA PHE A 333 -17.28 -21.43 -14.53
C PHE A 333 -17.87 -21.69 -15.92
N ASN A 334 -17.45 -22.77 -16.59
CA ASN A 334 -17.99 -23.22 -17.88
C ASN A 334 -17.97 -22.14 -18.98
N GLY A 335 -16.90 -21.35 -19.02
CA GLY A 335 -16.71 -20.22 -19.94
C GLY A 335 -17.50 -18.96 -19.58
N ASN A 336 -18.32 -18.98 -18.53
CA ASN A 336 -19.19 -17.86 -18.14
C ASN A 336 -18.84 -17.32 -16.73
N LEU A 337 -18.10 -16.22 -16.68
CA LEU A 337 -17.77 -15.55 -15.42
C LEU A 337 -18.98 -14.92 -14.70
N ASP A 338 -20.15 -14.92 -15.35
CA ASP A 338 -21.42 -14.49 -14.77
C ASP A 338 -22.24 -15.64 -14.14
N HIS A 339 -21.68 -16.85 -14.14
CA HIS A 339 -22.36 -18.03 -13.61
C HIS A 339 -22.79 -17.82 -12.13
N PRO A 340 -23.96 -18.31 -11.69
CA PRO A 340 -24.42 -18.16 -10.31
C PRO A 340 -23.40 -18.65 -9.27
N ALA A 341 -22.66 -19.72 -9.58
CA ALA A 341 -21.59 -20.24 -8.72
C ALA A 341 -20.39 -19.29 -8.56
N ALA A 342 -20.21 -18.30 -9.45
CA ALA A 342 -19.19 -17.27 -9.29
C ALA A 342 -19.63 -16.16 -8.31
N GLN A 343 -20.88 -16.20 -7.83
CA GLN A 343 -21.45 -15.27 -6.83
C GLN A 343 -21.25 -13.78 -7.19
N GLY A 344 -21.17 -13.46 -8.49
CA GLY A 344 -20.92 -12.11 -8.97
C GLY A 344 -19.52 -11.56 -8.66
N ARG A 345 -18.55 -12.37 -8.22
CA ARG A 345 -17.17 -11.93 -7.90
C ARG A 345 -16.46 -11.25 -9.08
N PHE A 346 -16.78 -11.65 -10.31
CA PHE A 346 -16.24 -11.07 -11.54
C PHE A 346 -17.07 -9.92 -12.10
N ARG A 347 -18.02 -9.38 -11.33
CA ARG A 347 -18.81 -8.20 -11.71
C ARG A 347 -18.21 -6.93 -11.12
N TYR A 348 -18.37 -5.82 -11.85
CA TYR A 348 -18.09 -4.49 -11.35
C TYR A 348 -19.15 -3.50 -11.82
N SER A 349 -19.41 -2.47 -11.00
CA SER A 349 -20.37 -1.42 -11.33
C SER A 349 -19.67 -0.25 -12.02
N LYS A 350 -20.23 0.21 -13.13
CA LYS A 350 -19.79 1.43 -13.83
C LYS A 350 -21.01 2.32 -14.08
N GLY A 351 -21.22 3.27 -13.17
CA GLY A 351 -22.46 4.05 -13.11
C GLY A 351 -23.61 3.19 -12.60
N SER A 352 -24.76 3.23 -13.27
CA SER A 352 -25.92 2.36 -12.97
C SER A 352 -25.87 0.99 -13.62
N LYS A 353 -24.81 0.68 -14.39
CA LYS A 353 -24.69 -0.58 -15.14
C LYS A 353 -23.68 -1.52 -14.48
N THR A 354 -24.07 -2.78 -14.36
CA THR A 354 -23.17 -3.87 -13.97
C THR A 354 -22.48 -4.43 -15.21
N ARG A 355 -21.18 -4.71 -15.12
CA ARG A 355 -20.37 -5.31 -16.19
C ARG A 355 -19.55 -6.46 -15.65
N ILE A 356 -19.22 -7.40 -16.51
CA ILE A 356 -18.32 -8.53 -16.21
C ILE A 356 -16.88 -8.06 -16.49
N LEU A 357 -15.92 -8.54 -15.71
CA LEU A 357 -14.51 -8.32 -15.95
C LEU A 357 -14.06 -9.04 -17.23
N GLU A 358 -13.52 -8.28 -18.18
CA GLU A 358 -13.02 -8.82 -19.46
C GLU A 358 -11.50 -9.00 -19.48
N ARG A 359 -10.77 -8.17 -18.71
CA ARG A 359 -9.31 -8.14 -18.73
C ARG A 359 -8.69 -9.25 -17.90
N ASP A 360 -7.77 -10.00 -18.49
CA ASP A 360 -7.08 -11.13 -17.84
C ASP A 360 -6.40 -10.74 -16.52
N ASP A 361 -5.71 -9.59 -16.46
CA ASP A 361 -5.05 -9.13 -15.22
C ASP A 361 -6.04 -8.92 -14.06
N LYS A 362 -7.28 -8.53 -14.37
CA LYS A 362 -8.34 -8.35 -13.37
C LYS A 362 -9.01 -9.66 -13.01
N ILE A 363 -9.28 -10.51 -14.01
CA ILE A 363 -9.85 -11.84 -13.78
C ILE A 363 -8.90 -12.68 -12.94
N ALA A 364 -7.61 -12.73 -13.28
CA ALA A 364 -6.58 -13.45 -12.52
C ALA A 364 -6.48 -12.99 -11.06
N SER A 365 -6.57 -11.68 -10.82
CA SER A 365 -6.56 -11.15 -9.45
C SER A 365 -7.78 -11.59 -8.65
N VAL A 366 -8.98 -11.57 -9.24
CA VAL A 366 -10.21 -12.05 -8.57
C VAL A 366 -10.18 -13.56 -8.40
N TRP A 367 -9.65 -14.29 -9.38
CA TRP A 367 -9.53 -15.74 -9.35
C TRP A 367 -8.63 -16.22 -8.21
N ARG A 368 -7.41 -15.68 -8.10
CA ARG A 368 -6.49 -16.00 -6.99
C ARG A 368 -7.09 -15.67 -5.62
N ARG A 369 -7.84 -14.57 -5.51
CA ARG A 369 -8.57 -14.23 -4.29
C ARG A 369 -9.68 -15.24 -4.00
N THR A 370 -10.47 -15.60 -5.01
CA THR A 370 -11.55 -16.58 -4.87
C THR A 370 -11.00 -17.92 -4.38
N LEU A 371 -9.88 -18.39 -4.93
CA LEU A 371 -9.22 -19.61 -4.48
C LEU A 371 -8.67 -19.54 -3.05
N ALA A 372 -8.38 -18.34 -2.54
CA ALA A 372 -7.90 -18.13 -1.18
C ALA A 372 -9.05 -18.03 -0.15
N GLU A 373 -10.20 -17.50 -0.56
CA GLU A 373 -11.37 -17.25 0.31
C GLU A 373 -12.41 -18.38 0.29
N ASP A 374 -12.49 -19.16 -0.80
CA ASP A 374 -13.56 -20.13 -1.05
C ASP A 374 -12.96 -21.53 -1.27
N GLU A 375 -12.91 -22.32 -0.19
CA GLU A 375 -12.36 -23.68 -0.19
C GLU A 375 -13.10 -24.62 -1.14
N GLU A 376 -14.41 -24.44 -1.33
CA GLU A 376 -15.19 -25.27 -2.25
C GLU A 376 -14.80 -25.02 -3.71
N VAL A 377 -14.62 -23.75 -4.08
CA VAL A 377 -14.15 -23.39 -5.43
C VAL A 377 -12.72 -23.90 -5.65
N ALA A 378 -11.86 -23.83 -4.63
CA ALA A 378 -10.51 -24.35 -4.69
C ALA A 378 -10.47 -25.88 -4.86
N ALA A 379 -11.22 -26.62 -4.05
CA ALA A 379 -11.30 -28.08 -4.12
C ALA A 379 -11.89 -28.55 -5.46
N ARG A 380 -12.94 -27.89 -5.96
CA ARG A 380 -13.51 -28.18 -7.28
C ARG A 380 -12.50 -27.94 -8.39
N TRP A 381 -11.73 -26.85 -8.32
CA TRP A 381 -10.68 -26.58 -9.31
C TRP A 381 -9.60 -27.67 -9.31
N GLU A 382 -9.18 -28.14 -8.13
CA GLU A 382 -8.20 -29.21 -8.01
C GLU A 382 -8.69 -30.54 -8.62
N GLN A 383 -9.96 -30.88 -8.44
CA GLN A 383 -10.56 -32.08 -9.03
C GLN A 383 -10.63 -32.05 -10.56
N MET A 384 -10.61 -30.87 -11.18
CA MET A 384 -10.57 -30.75 -12.65
C MET A 384 -9.14 -30.76 -13.23
N GLY A 385 -8.14 -30.56 -12.38
CA GLY A 385 -6.73 -30.50 -12.77
C GLY A 385 -5.94 -31.79 -12.51
N SER A 386 -6.57 -32.78 -11.85
CA SER A 386 -6.12 -34.17 -11.77
C SER A 386 -6.78 -35.01 -12.84
#